data_AF-A0A353D1C8-F1
#
_entry.id   AF-A0A353D1C8-F1
#
_cell.length_a   1.000
_cell.length_b   1.000
_cell.length_c   1.000
_cell.angle_alpha   90.00
_cell.angle_beta   90.00
_cell.angle_gamma   90.00
#
_symmetry.space_group_name_H-M   'P 1'
#
loop_
_entity.id
_entity.type
_entity.pdbx_description
1 polymer ?
#
loop_
_entity_poly.entity_id
_entity_poly.type
_entity_poly.pdbx_seq_one_letter_code
_entity_poly.pdbx_strand_id
1 'polypeptide(L)'
;MLYIQRSTMVLTRWFREYSMKKLADELGVIYALIERFEKQRLPRLLEIKQRVDKGGTLSESDIRFMYQVTLDAQRSKRLIDRHPEWHKFCAEVIHLYEEVAEKALENEKKS
;
A
#
# COMPACT_ATOMS: atom_id res chain seq x y z
N MET A 1 -10.67 -1.26 50.01
CA MET A 1 -10.49 -2.14 48.83
C MET A 1 -11.32 -1.73 47.59
N LEU A 2 -12.13 -0.65 47.61
CA LEU A 2 -12.93 -0.20 46.44
C LEU A 2 -12.24 0.87 45.55
N TYR A 3 -11.16 1.48 46.02
CA TYR A 3 -10.48 2.59 45.32
C TYR A 3 -9.60 2.11 44.14
N ILE A 4 -9.06 0.89 44.24
CA ILE A 4 -8.22 0.28 43.21
C ILE A 4 -9.10 -0.17 42.02
N GLN A 5 -10.30 -0.68 42.29
CA GLN A 5 -11.21 -1.22 41.27
C GLN A 5 -11.87 -0.16 40.38
N ARG A 6 -12.12 1.06 40.90
CA ARG A 6 -12.59 2.19 40.09
C ARG A 6 -11.50 2.75 39.18
N SER A 7 -10.25 2.74 39.64
CA SER A 7 -9.10 3.24 38.87
C SER A 7 -8.78 2.33 37.68
N THR A 8 -8.84 1.01 37.86
CA THR A 8 -8.62 0.05 36.77
C THR A 8 -9.69 0.15 35.68
N MET A 9 -10.96 0.35 36.07
CA MET A 9 -12.08 0.43 35.12
C MET A 9 -12.01 1.68 34.23
N VAL A 10 -11.60 2.82 34.79
CA VAL A 10 -11.35 4.05 34.04
C VAL A 10 -10.17 3.86 33.08
N LEU A 11 -9.04 3.33 33.55
CA LEU A 11 -7.86 3.08 32.70
C LEU A 11 -8.17 2.11 31.55
N THR A 12 -8.91 1.03 31.79
CA THR A 12 -9.32 0.10 30.72
C THR A 12 -10.23 0.75 29.68
N ARG A 13 -11.09 1.68 30.11
CA ARG A 13 -11.97 2.43 29.21
C ARG A 13 -11.18 3.42 28.35
N TRP A 14 -10.28 4.19 28.96
CA TRP A 14 -9.40 5.12 28.24
C TRP A 14 -8.51 4.40 27.23
N PHE A 15 -7.92 3.27 27.63
CA PHE A 15 -7.11 2.45 26.72
C PHE A 15 -7.96 1.94 25.55
N ARG A 16 -9.17 1.44 25.81
CA ARG A 16 -10.10 1.00 24.76
C ARG A 16 -10.48 2.13 23.81
N GLU A 17 -10.88 3.30 24.33
CA GLU A 17 -11.26 4.46 23.50
C GLU A 17 -10.10 4.97 22.65
N TYR A 18 -8.89 5.05 23.23
CA TYR A 18 -7.68 5.42 22.49
C TYR A 18 -7.32 4.40 21.39
N SER A 19 -7.35 3.11 21.71
CA SER A 19 -7.09 2.04 20.74
C SER A 19 -8.11 2.04 19.59
N MET A 20 -9.39 2.23 19.89
CA MET A 20 -10.45 2.32 18.86
C MET A 20 -10.27 3.53 17.96
N LYS A 21 -9.96 4.70 18.53
CA LYS A 21 -9.69 5.91 17.75
C LYS A 21 -8.48 5.72 16.84
N LYS A 22 -7.38 5.18 17.38
CA LYS A 22 -6.17 4.91 16.61
C LYS A 22 -6.43 3.95 15.44
N LEU A 23 -7.20 2.89 15.69
CA LEU A 23 -7.60 1.94 14.65
C LEU A 23 -8.43 2.63 13.55
N ALA A 24 -9.37 3.49 13.92
CA ALA A 24 -10.18 4.24 12.96
C ALA A 24 -9.32 5.20 12.11
N ASP A 25 -8.37 5.89 12.72
CA ASP A 25 -7.44 6.78 12.02
C ASP A 25 -6.56 5.98 11.03
N GLU A 26 -6.01 4.84 11.46
CA GLU A 26 -5.20 3.95 10.61
C GLU A 26 -6.04 3.39 9.43
N LEU A 27 -7.28 2.97 9.66
CA LEU A 27 -8.20 2.52 8.60
C LEU A 27 -8.55 3.63 7.60
N GLY A 28 -8.75 4.87 8.06
CA GLY A 28 -8.98 6.01 7.18
C GLY A 28 -7.79 6.29 6.25
N VAL A 29 -6.57 6.19 6.79
CA VAL A 29 -5.34 6.32 5.99
C VAL A 29 -5.24 5.19 4.97
N ILE A 30 -5.52 3.94 5.36
CA ILE A 30 -5.50 2.80 4.43
C ILE A 30 -6.50 2.99 3.29
N TYR A 31 -7.74 3.39 3.60
CA TYR A 31 -8.75 3.62 2.58
C TYR A 31 -8.32 4.70 1.59
N ALA A 32 -7.75 5.81 2.06
CA ALA A 32 -7.22 6.86 1.20
C ALA A 32 -6.07 6.36 0.30
N LEU A 33 -5.21 5.47 0.80
CA LEU A 33 -4.15 4.85 0.01
C LEU A 33 -4.70 3.94 -1.09
N ILE A 34 -5.73 3.15 -0.79
CA ILE A 34 -6.42 2.29 -1.77
C ILE A 34 -7.10 3.15 -2.83
N GLU A 35 -7.88 4.14 -2.42
CA GLU A 35 -8.55 5.05 -3.36
C GLU A 35 -7.55 5.76 -4.28
N ARG A 36 -6.42 6.21 -3.73
CA ARG A 36 -5.33 6.81 -4.52
C ARG A 36 -4.72 5.79 -5.48
N PHE A 37 -4.52 4.55 -5.05
CA PHE A 37 -4.03 3.50 -5.93
C PHE A 37 -4.99 3.27 -7.10
N GLU A 38 -6.27 3.03 -6.83
CA GLU A 38 -7.29 2.74 -7.85
C GLU A 38 -7.48 3.90 -8.83
N LYS A 39 -7.55 5.14 -8.33
CA LYS A 39 -7.87 6.31 -9.17
C LYS A 39 -6.68 6.90 -9.90
N GLN A 40 -5.46 6.75 -9.36
CA GLN A 40 -4.29 7.46 -9.90
C GLN A 40 -3.21 6.51 -10.41
N ARG A 41 -2.89 5.45 -9.66
CA ARG A 41 -1.72 4.60 -9.96
C ARG A 41 -2.07 3.44 -10.87
N LEU A 42 -3.19 2.78 -10.62
CA LEU A 42 -3.62 1.61 -11.37
C LEU A 42 -3.86 1.92 -12.85
N PRO A 43 -4.56 3.01 -13.25
CA PRO A 43 -4.77 3.30 -14.67
C PRO A 43 -3.46 3.47 -15.43
N ARG A 44 -2.53 4.25 -14.86
CA ARG A 44 -1.21 4.47 -15.45
C ARG A 44 -0.37 3.19 -15.49
N LEU A 45 -0.41 2.36 -14.45
CA LEU A 45 0.31 1.07 -14.44
C LEU A 45 -0.23 0.13 -15.52
N LEU A 46 -1.54 0.09 -15.74
CA LEU A 46 -2.16 -0.70 -16.79
C LEU A 46 -1.78 -0.20 -18.19
N GLU A 47 -1.68 1.11 -18.40
CA GLU A 47 -1.17 1.68 -19.66
C GLU A 47 0.28 1.25 -19.92
N ILE A 48 1.15 1.33 -18.90
CA ILE A 48 2.53 0.87 -18.99
C ILE A 48 2.55 -0.63 -19.30
N LYS A 49 1.76 -1.43 -18.57
CA LYS A 49 1.64 -2.89 -18.77
C LYS A 49 1.28 -3.22 -20.21
N GLN A 50 0.21 -2.63 -20.74
CA GLN A 50 -0.22 -2.86 -22.12
C GLN A 50 0.87 -2.54 -23.15
N ARG A 51 1.68 -1.51 -22.88
CA ARG A 51 2.76 -1.10 -23.78
C ARG A 51 3.94 -2.07 -23.72
N VAL A 52 4.34 -2.52 -22.53
CA VAL A 52 5.43 -3.51 -22.38
C VAL A 52 5.01 -4.90 -22.84
N ASP A 53 3.75 -5.28 -22.67
CA ASP A 53 3.22 -6.56 -23.18
C ASP A 53 3.28 -6.62 -24.71
N LYS A 54 3.22 -5.46 -25.40
CA LYS A 54 3.39 -5.34 -26.85
C LYS A 54 4.86 -5.22 -27.31
N GLY A 55 5.82 -5.39 -26.40
CA GLY A 55 7.25 -5.29 -26.70
C GLY A 55 7.87 -3.90 -26.54
N GLY A 56 7.10 -2.92 -26.05
CA GLY A 56 7.64 -1.58 -25.76
C GLY A 56 8.53 -1.55 -24.51
N THR A 57 9.39 -0.54 -24.41
CA THR A 57 10.30 -0.37 -23.26
C THR A 57 9.87 0.78 -22.36
N LEU A 58 10.34 0.84 -21.11
CA LEU A 58 9.93 1.92 -20.19
C LEU A 58 10.56 3.26 -20.59
N SER A 59 9.76 4.32 -20.61
CA SER A 59 10.32 5.68 -20.70
C SER A 59 10.93 6.11 -19.37
N GLU A 60 11.76 7.17 -19.38
CA GLU A 60 12.29 7.76 -18.14
C GLU A 60 11.16 8.17 -17.17
N SER A 61 10.03 8.65 -17.72
CA SER A 61 8.86 9.04 -16.93
C SER A 61 8.19 7.85 -16.25
N ASP A 62 8.24 6.67 -16.87
CA ASP A 62 7.69 5.43 -16.32
C ASP A 62 8.62 4.86 -15.26
N ILE A 63 9.94 4.87 -15.50
CA ILE A 63 10.94 4.47 -14.50
C ILE A 63 10.79 5.32 -13.22
N ARG A 64 10.64 6.65 -13.39
CA ARG A 64 10.43 7.57 -12.26
C ARG A 64 9.13 7.28 -11.53
N PHE A 65 8.06 6.95 -12.26
CA PHE A 65 6.78 6.55 -11.67
C PHE A 65 6.92 5.26 -10.84
N MET A 66 7.52 4.21 -11.42
CA MET A 66 7.73 2.91 -10.76
C MET A 66 8.55 3.09 -9.48
N TYR A 67 9.62 3.90 -9.53
CA TYR A 67 10.45 4.20 -8.37
C TYR A 67 9.68 4.92 -7.26
N GLN A 68 8.87 5.93 -7.59
CA GLN A 68 8.07 6.66 -6.59
C GLN A 68 7.04 5.77 -5.91
N VAL A 69 6.41 4.84 -6.64
CA VAL A 69 5.44 3.93 -6.03
C VAL A 69 6.12 2.99 -5.03
N THR A 70 7.31 2.46 -5.36
CA THR A 70 8.08 1.62 -4.44
C THR A 70 8.44 2.36 -3.15
N LEU A 71 8.85 3.64 -3.25
CA LEU A 71 9.12 4.46 -2.07
C LEU A 71 7.88 4.66 -1.20
N ASP A 72 6.74 4.93 -1.81
CA ASP A 72 5.48 5.11 -1.08
C ASP A 72 5.03 3.79 -0.42
N ALA A 73 5.22 2.64 -1.07
CA ALA A 73 4.95 1.33 -0.48
C ALA A 73 5.84 1.04 0.74
N GLN A 74 7.14 1.36 0.66
CA GLN A 74 8.08 1.22 1.78
C GLN A 74 7.67 2.08 2.99
N ARG A 75 7.20 3.31 2.76
CA ARG A 75 6.71 4.20 3.82
C ARG A 75 5.47 3.64 4.51
N SER A 76 4.61 2.97 3.76
CA SER A 76 3.38 2.35 4.26
C SER A 76 3.58 0.96 4.88
N LYS A 77 4.77 0.35 4.78
CA LYS A 77 5.05 -1.01 5.27
C LYS A 77 4.60 -1.24 6.72
N ARG A 78 4.98 -0.33 7.63
CA ARG A 78 4.61 -0.45 9.05
C ARG A 78 3.10 -0.41 9.32
N LEU A 79 2.35 0.27 8.45
CA LEU A 79 0.89 0.32 8.54
C LEU A 79 0.31 -1.02 8.05
N ILE A 80 0.79 -1.51 6.91
CA ILE A 80 0.37 -2.82 6.36
C ILE A 80 0.66 -3.96 7.33
N ASP A 81 1.86 -4.00 7.94
CA ASP A 81 2.27 -5.05 8.89
C ASP A 81 1.33 -5.14 10.12
N ARG A 82 0.63 -4.05 10.47
CA ARG A 82 -0.34 -4.02 11.59
C ARG A 82 -1.75 -4.45 11.19
N HIS A 83 -2.01 -4.57 9.90
CA HIS A 83 -3.33 -4.85 9.34
C HIS A 83 -3.25 -6.02 8.34
N PRO A 84 -3.11 -7.26 8.85
CA PRO A 84 -2.91 -8.45 8.01
C PRO A 84 -4.05 -8.73 7.03
N GLU A 85 -5.25 -8.20 7.28
CA GLU A 85 -6.39 -8.26 6.37
C GLU A 85 -6.10 -7.65 4.99
N TRP A 86 -5.14 -6.72 4.90
CA TRP A 86 -4.75 -6.08 3.64
C TRP A 86 -3.57 -6.75 2.95
N HIS A 87 -2.91 -7.72 3.58
CA HIS A 87 -1.73 -8.38 3.00
C HIS A 87 -2.02 -8.99 1.63
N LYS A 88 -3.20 -9.58 1.45
CA LYS A 88 -3.60 -10.18 0.16
C LYS A 88 -3.66 -9.12 -0.94
N PHE A 89 -4.34 -8.00 -0.69
CA PHE A 89 -4.42 -6.88 -1.63
C PHE A 89 -3.03 -6.33 -1.95
N CYS A 90 -2.21 -6.09 -0.93
CA CYS A 90 -0.84 -5.60 -1.14
C CYS A 90 0.00 -6.58 -1.97
N ALA A 91 -0.15 -7.89 -1.76
CA ALA A 91 0.55 -8.91 -2.55
C ALA A 91 0.11 -8.89 -4.02
N GLU A 92 -1.19 -8.78 -4.30
CA GLU A 92 -1.72 -8.65 -5.68
C GLU A 92 -1.19 -7.40 -6.37
N VAL A 93 -1.10 -6.27 -5.65
CA VAL A 93 -0.53 -5.03 -6.19
C VAL A 93 0.97 -5.20 -6.49
N ILE A 94 1.74 -5.77 -5.56
CA ILE A 94 3.18 -6.02 -5.76
C ILE A 94 3.41 -6.91 -6.97
N HIS A 95 2.67 -8.01 -7.09
CA HIS A 95 2.76 -8.93 -8.22
C HIS A 95 2.53 -8.21 -9.57
N LEU A 96 1.53 -7.32 -9.64
CA LEU A 96 1.28 -6.54 -10.85
C LEU A 96 2.46 -5.62 -11.22
N TYR A 97 3.11 -4.99 -10.24
CA TYR A 97 4.31 -4.19 -10.47
C TYR A 97 5.50 -5.04 -10.93
N GLU A 98 5.68 -6.23 -10.34
CA GLU A 98 6.73 -7.19 -10.70
C GLU A 98 6.57 -7.65 -12.15
N GLU A 99 5.37 -8.07 -12.56
CA GLU A 99 5.10 -8.46 -13.95
C GLU A 99 5.49 -7.36 -14.96
N VAL A 100 5.13 -6.11 -14.66
CA VAL A 100 5.46 -4.98 -15.52
C VAL A 100 6.96 -4.74 -15.58
N ALA A 101 7.65 -4.81 -14.44
CA ALA A 101 9.09 -4.60 -14.36
C ALA A 101 9.87 -5.71 -15.07
N GLU A 102 9.49 -6.97 -14.88
CA GLU A 102 10.10 -8.11 -15.56
C GLU A 102 9.91 -8.01 -17.07
N LYS A 103 8.69 -7.73 -17.53
CA LYS A 103 8.42 -7.59 -18.97
C LYS A 103 9.18 -6.43 -19.60
N ALA A 104 9.23 -5.30 -18.89
CA ALA A 104 10.05 -4.16 -19.31
C ALA A 104 11.53 -4.52 -19.47
N LEU A 105 12.11 -5.24 -18.50
CA LEU A 105 13.50 -5.68 -18.53
C LEU A 105 13.77 -6.67 -19.66
N GLU A 106 12.83 -7.58 -19.95
CA GLU A 106 12.93 -8.48 -21.11
C GLU A 106 12.99 -7.70 -22.42
N ASN A 107 12.17 -6.67 -22.58
CA ASN A 107 12.11 -5.89 -23.81
C ASN A 107 13.37 -5.04 -23.98
N GLU A 108 13.88 -4.43 -22.90
CA GLU A 108 15.12 -3.67 -22.95
C GLU A 108 16.33 -4.52 -23.36
N LYS A 109 16.40 -5.78 -22.91
CA LYS A 109 17.47 -6.70 -23.32
C LYS A 109 17.41 -7.11 -24.79
N LYS A 110 16.26 -6.92 -25.44
CA LYS A 110 16.02 -7.26 -26.85
C LYS A 110 16.16 -6.06 -27.78
N SER A 111 16.21 -4.85 -27.23
CA SER A 111 16.37 -3.61 -27.99
C SER A 111 17.84 -3.29 -28.28
#